data_AF-A0A4V3GXM1-F1
#
_entry.id   AF-A0A4V3GXM1-F1
#
_cell.length_a   1.000
_cell.length_b   1.000
_cell.length_c   1.000
_cell.angle_alpha   90.00
_cell.angle_beta   90.00
_cell.angle_gamma   90.00
#
_symmetry.space_group_name_H-M   'P 1'
#
loop_
_entity.id
_entity.type
_entity.pdbx_description
1 polymer ?
#
loop_
_entity_poly.entity_id
_entity_poly.type
_entity_poly.pdbx_seq_one_letter_code
_entity_poly.pdbx_strand_id
1 'polypeptide(L)'
;MNNLDLDKIETGEWNLSKVDLNFLSKSIGAIPKDKELSPKEAYLYGMMTARLLDRLSEIHAKIEYYYLNKEVDRKDIYAVVSSEESTVAAGKRKADKDETVKLAKKEENKAKAFLSLIENKIKAIEKIHYMCKAKFEKEEKEASRNNMT
;
A
#
# COMPACT_ATOMS: atom_id res chain seq x y z
N MET A 1 -22.11 3.19 6.24
CA MET A 1 -21.32 4.33 5.76
C MET A 1 -19.92 4.20 6.33
N ASN A 2 -18.98 3.59 5.57
CA ASN A 2 -17.55 3.58 5.91
C ASN A 2 -16.88 4.69 5.13
N ASN A 3 -17.03 5.93 5.62
CA ASN A 3 -16.26 7.04 5.08
C ASN A 3 -14.87 7.00 5.74
N LEU A 4 -13.87 6.66 4.94
CA LEU A 4 -12.51 7.10 5.19
C LEU A 4 -12.57 8.63 5.28
N ASP A 5 -12.49 9.17 6.49
CA ASP A 5 -12.36 10.61 6.76
C ASP A 5 -11.05 11.08 6.13
N LEU A 6 -11.13 11.46 4.85
CA LEU A 6 -10.01 11.94 4.04
C LEU A 6 -9.45 13.25 4.59
N ASP A 7 -10.27 14.03 5.30
CA ASP A 7 -9.90 15.34 5.86
C ASP A 7 -8.92 15.23 7.05
N LYS A 8 -8.81 14.07 7.69
CA LYS A 8 -7.86 13.81 8.80
C LYS A 8 -6.48 13.36 8.32
N ILE A 9 -6.27 13.31 7.01
CA ILE A 9 -4.99 12.96 6.40
C ILE A 9 -4.03 14.15 6.42
N GLU A 10 -4.54 15.38 6.35
CA GLU A 10 -3.72 16.60 6.35
C GLU A 10 -3.11 16.93 7.72
N THR A 11 -3.67 16.40 8.81
CA THR A 11 -3.24 16.75 10.18
C THR A 11 -2.18 15.82 10.77
N GLY A 12 -1.74 14.79 10.04
CA GLY A 12 -0.72 13.85 10.53
C GLY A 12 -1.20 12.86 11.60
N GLU A 13 -2.47 12.93 12.02
CA GLU A 13 -3.10 11.97 12.94
C GLU A 13 -3.59 10.72 12.19
N TRP A 14 -2.66 9.95 11.64
CA TRP A 14 -3.00 8.72 10.94
C TRP A 14 -3.15 7.57 11.93
N ASN A 15 -4.40 7.12 12.13
CA ASN A 15 -4.65 5.89 12.86
C ASN A 15 -4.82 4.73 11.88
N LEU A 16 -3.77 3.93 11.73
CA LEU A 16 -3.73 2.68 10.95
C LEU A 16 -4.96 1.79 11.20
N SER A 17 -5.57 1.88 12.39
CA SER A 17 -6.78 1.14 12.77
C SER A 17 -8.03 1.51 11.96
N LYS A 18 -8.02 2.64 11.24
CA LYS A 18 -9.14 3.12 10.42
C LYS A 18 -9.04 2.74 8.95
N VAL A 19 -7.91 2.18 8.51
CA VAL A 19 -7.81 1.63 7.16
C VAL A 19 -8.57 0.30 7.16
N ASP A 20 -9.73 0.29 6.50
CA ASP A 20 -10.57 -0.89 6.39
C ASP A 20 -9.92 -1.94 5.46
N LEU A 21 -9.00 -2.73 6.03
CA LEU A 21 -8.35 -3.87 5.36
C LEU A 21 -9.35 -4.96 4.96
N ASN A 22 -10.55 -5.00 5.57
CA ASN A 22 -11.61 -5.94 5.21
C ASN A 22 -12.30 -5.57 3.90
N PHE A 23 -12.41 -4.28 3.58
CA PHE A 23 -12.85 -3.85 2.26
C PHE A 23 -11.86 -4.33 1.18
N LEU A 24 -10.56 -4.07 1.36
CA LEU A 24 -9.52 -4.45 0.41
C LEU A 24 -9.38 -5.96 0.23
N SER A 25 -9.50 -6.75 1.30
CA SER A 25 -9.43 -8.21 1.23
C SER A 25 -10.66 -8.82 0.54
N LYS A 26 -11.86 -8.29 0.79
CA LYS A 26 -13.10 -8.73 0.11
C LYS A 26 -13.10 -8.38 -1.38
N SER A 27 -12.62 -7.18 -1.73
CA SER A 27 -12.52 -6.75 -3.13
C SER A 27 -11.55 -7.60 -3.95
N ILE A 28 -10.46 -8.09 -3.33
CA ILE A 28 -9.48 -8.95 -4.01
C ILE A 28 -9.91 -10.43 -4.04
N GLY A 29 -10.52 -10.93 -2.95
CA GLY A 29 -10.97 -12.32 -2.84
C GLY A 29 -12.12 -12.70 -3.78
N ALA A 30 -12.85 -11.71 -4.29
CA ALA A 30 -13.96 -11.91 -5.23
C ALA A 30 -13.52 -12.00 -6.70
N ILE A 31 -12.23 -11.81 -7.01
CA ILE A 31 -11.75 -11.74 -8.39
C ILE A 31 -11.60 -13.16 -8.95
N PRO A 32 -12.32 -13.50 -10.04
CA PRO A 32 -12.27 -14.84 -10.62
C PRO A 32 -10.85 -15.18 -11.11
N LYS A 33 -10.33 -16.33 -10.69
CA LYS A 33 -9.07 -16.89 -11.19
C LYS A 33 -9.27 -17.40 -12.62
N ASP A 34 -9.04 -16.52 -13.58
CA ASP A 34 -8.76 -16.75 -15.00
C ASP A 34 -9.75 -17.48 -15.91
N LYS A 35 -10.64 -18.36 -15.43
CA LYS A 35 -11.25 -19.31 -16.39
C LYS A 35 -12.58 -18.95 -17.04
N GLU A 36 -13.38 -18.00 -16.56
CA GLU A 36 -14.76 -17.84 -17.11
C GLU A 36 -15.31 -16.41 -17.15
N LEU A 37 -14.48 -15.37 -17.18
CA LEU A 37 -15.01 -13.99 -17.32
C LEU A 37 -15.57 -13.76 -18.73
N SER A 38 -16.84 -13.41 -18.86
CA SER A 38 -17.39 -12.89 -20.12
C SER A 38 -16.77 -11.52 -20.49
N PRO A 39 -16.86 -11.07 -21.75
CA PRO A 39 -16.36 -9.75 -22.16
C PRO A 39 -16.87 -8.59 -21.29
N LYS A 40 -18.16 -8.64 -20.97
CA LYS A 40 -18.82 -7.64 -20.12
C LYS A 40 -18.27 -7.64 -18.70
N GLU A 41 -18.00 -8.81 -18.14
CA GLU A 41 -17.41 -8.94 -16.81
C GLU A 41 -15.94 -8.49 -16.82
N ALA A 42 -15.15 -8.87 -17.83
CA ALA A 42 -13.78 -8.42 -17.97
C ALA A 42 -13.68 -6.88 -18.04
N TYR A 43 -14.58 -6.23 -18.78
CA TYR A 43 -14.67 -4.77 -18.83
C TYR A 43 -15.00 -4.14 -17.47
N LEU A 44 -16.04 -4.67 -16.78
CA LEU A 44 -16.44 -4.17 -15.46
C LEU A 44 -15.34 -4.35 -14.40
N TYR A 45 -14.73 -5.54 -14.35
CA TYR A 45 -13.59 -5.79 -13.46
C TYR A 45 -12.37 -4.92 -13.81
N GLY A 46 -12.11 -4.67 -15.10
CA GLY A 46 -11.07 -3.76 -15.56
C GLY A 46 -11.25 -2.33 -15.02
N MET A 47 -12.45 -1.78 -15.11
CA MET A 47 -12.76 -0.45 -14.56
C MET A 47 -12.68 -0.41 -13.02
N MET A 48 -13.22 -1.43 -12.35
CA MET A 48 -13.19 -1.51 -10.88
C MET A 48 -11.76 -1.61 -10.35
N THR A 49 -10.93 -2.44 -10.98
CA THR A 49 -9.52 -2.61 -10.59
C THR A 49 -8.71 -1.35 -10.86
N ALA A 50 -8.94 -0.64 -11.96
CA ALA A 50 -8.29 0.65 -12.23
C ALA A 50 -8.59 1.67 -11.12
N ARG A 51 -9.86 1.86 -10.76
CA ARG A 51 -10.25 2.78 -9.68
C ARG A 51 -9.68 2.37 -8.31
N LEU A 52 -9.58 1.06 -8.06
CA LEU A 52 -8.99 0.55 -6.84
C LEU A 52 -7.46 0.77 -6.80
N LEU A 53 -6.78 0.66 -7.94
CA LEU A 53 -5.36 0.97 -8.07
C LEU A 53 -5.08 2.44 -7.76
N ASP A 54 -5.82 3.36 -8.37
CA ASP A 54 -5.66 4.80 -8.08
C ASP A 54 -5.79 5.07 -6.58
N ARG A 55 -6.82 4.50 -5.96
CA ARG A 55 -7.07 4.67 -4.54
C ARG A 55 -5.98 4.07 -3.65
N LEU A 56 -5.48 2.89 -4.01
CA LEU A 56 -4.40 2.25 -3.26
C LEU A 56 -3.06 2.97 -3.44
N SER A 57 -2.80 3.54 -4.62
CA SER A 57 -1.63 4.36 -4.89
C SER A 57 -1.64 5.65 -4.06
N GLU A 58 -2.79 6.31 -3.92
CA GLU A 58 -2.94 7.45 -2.99
C GLU A 58 -2.63 7.07 -1.54
N ILE A 59 -3.11 5.90 -1.10
CA ILE A 59 -2.89 5.39 0.25
C ILE A 59 -1.41 5.02 0.43
N HIS A 60 -0.79 4.38 -0.56
CA HIS A 60 0.63 4.02 -0.56
C HIS A 60 1.50 5.26 -0.38
N ALA A 61 1.31 6.31 -1.18
CA ALA A 61 2.09 7.54 -1.08
C ALA A 61 2.00 8.19 0.30
N LYS A 62 0.81 8.15 0.93
CA LYS A 62 0.61 8.70 2.28
C LYS A 62 1.32 7.87 3.36
N ILE A 63 1.29 6.54 3.24
CA ILE A 63 2.00 5.65 4.17
C ILE A 63 3.51 5.79 3.99
N GLU A 64 3.98 5.90 2.74
CA GLU A 64 5.39 6.10 2.44
C GLU A 64 5.90 7.39 3.07
N TYR A 65 5.16 8.50 2.90
CA TYR A 65 5.46 9.75 3.58
C TYR A 65 5.52 9.59 5.11
N TYR A 66 4.54 8.92 5.71
CA TYR A 66 4.53 8.65 7.15
C TYR A 66 5.73 7.79 7.59
N TYR A 67 6.08 6.75 6.83
CA TYR A 67 7.24 5.90 7.10
C TYR A 67 8.54 6.71 7.06
N LEU A 68 8.74 7.54 6.02
CA LEU A 68 9.92 8.37 5.87
C LEU A 68 10.08 9.35 7.05
N ASN A 69 8.99 9.97 7.48
CA ASN A 69 9.02 10.84 8.67
C ASN A 69 9.38 10.06 9.93
N LYS A 70 8.83 8.86 10.13
CA LYS A 70 9.19 8.02 11.29
C LYS A 70 10.65 7.56 11.25
N GLU A 71 11.20 7.32 10.07
CA GLU A 71 12.62 7.02 9.91
C GLU A 71 13.51 8.20 10.30
N VAL A 72 13.13 9.42 9.91
CA VAL A 72 13.80 10.66 10.31
C VAL A 72 13.70 10.85 11.83
N ASP A 73 12.49 10.80 12.41
CA ASP A 73 12.26 10.91 13.86
C ASP A 73 13.17 9.95 14.63
N ARG A 74 13.25 8.67 14.21
CA ARG A 74 14.11 7.68 14.86
C ARG A 74 15.59 8.07 14.75
N LYS A 75 16.05 8.51 13.56
CA LYS A 75 17.45 8.90 13.35
C LYS A 75 17.83 10.09 14.24
N ASP A 76 16.93 11.06 14.40
CA ASP A 76 17.16 12.24 15.24
C ASP A 76 17.25 11.85 16.72
N ILE A 77 16.30 11.04 17.22
CA ILE A 77 16.33 10.54 18.60
C ILE A 77 17.60 9.71 18.84
N TYR A 78 17.95 8.83 17.90
CA TYR A 78 19.17 8.03 17.97
C TYR A 78 20.42 8.91 18.05
N ALA A 79 20.51 9.95 17.23
CA ALA A 79 21.64 10.86 17.21
C ALA A 79 21.79 11.61 18.54
N VAL A 80 20.68 12.12 19.10
CA VAL A 80 20.67 12.79 20.40
C VAL A 80 21.20 11.86 21.48
N VAL A 81 20.61 10.67 21.64
CA VAL A 81 21.02 9.71 22.67
C VAL A 81 22.46 9.24 22.48
N SER A 82 22.88 9.02 21.24
CA SER A 82 24.25 8.58 20.93
C SER A 82 25.29 9.66 21.20
N SER A 83 24.94 10.94 21.09
CA SER A 83 25.87 12.06 21.26
C SER A 83 26.28 12.33 22.71
N GLU A 84 25.56 11.73 23.67
CA GLU A 84 25.85 11.87 25.10
C GLU A 84 27.11 11.11 25.55
N GLU A 85 27.69 10.29 24.66
CA GLU A 85 28.84 9.44 24.95
C GLU A 85 30.10 9.91 24.22
N SER A 86 31.26 9.72 24.85
CA SER A 86 32.56 10.18 24.35
C SER A 86 33.11 9.38 23.17
N THR A 87 32.53 8.20 22.88
CA THR A 87 32.94 7.36 21.76
C THR A 87 31.74 6.87 20.98
N VAL A 88 31.91 6.73 19.66
CA VAL A 88 30.86 6.22 18.75
C VAL A 88 30.35 4.84 19.20
N ALA A 89 31.26 3.96 19.67
CA ALA A 89 30.90 2.62 20.12
C ALA A 89 30.05 2.64 21.40
N ALA A 90 30.35 3.53 22.35
CA ALA A 90 29.55 3.70 23.56
C ALA A 90 28.18 4.33 23.23
N GLY A 91 28.17 5.38 22.41
CA GLY A 91 26.94 6.05 21.95
C GLY A 91 25.97 5.09 21.26
N LYS A 92 26.49 4.25 20.35
CA LYS A 92 25.70 3.19 19.71
C LYS A 92 25.10 2.21 20.71
N ARG A 93 25.89 1.70 21.66
CA ARG A 93 25.41 0.76 22.69
C ARG A 93 24.36 1.39 23.60
N LYS A 94 24.46 2.68 23.88
CA LYS A 94 23.48 3.43 24.67
C LYS A 94 22.18 3.60 23.91
N ALA A 95 22.24 4.13 22.68
CA ALA A 95 21.07 4.33 21.83
C ALA A 95 20.35 3.01 21.54
N ASP A 96 21.07 1.90 21.33
CA ASP A 96 20.47 0.57 21.13
C ASP A 96 19.72 0.05 22.38
N LYS A 97 20.08 0.51 23.58
CA LYS A 97 19.42 0.15 24.84
C LYS A 97 18.32 1.13 25.24
N ASP A 98 18.33 2.33 24.71
CA ASP A 98 17.37 3.39 25.03
C ASP A 98 15.94 3.01 24.61
N GLU A 99 14.99 3.18 25.52
CA GLU A 99 13.59 2.80 25.29
C GLU A 99 12.88 3.73 24.30
N THR A 100 13.26 5.00 24.24
CA THR A 100 12.69 5.96 23.28
C THR A 100 13.11 5.61 21.85
N VAL A 101 14.40 5.30 21.64
CA VAL A 101 14.91 4.81 20.36
C VAL A 101 14.23 3.51 19.95
N LYS A 102 14.06 2.55 20.88
CA LYS A 102 13.35 1.30 20.61
C LYS A 102 11.89 1.50 20.24
N LEU A 103 11.19 2.41 20.93
CA LEU A 103 9.80 2.76 20.62
C LEU A 103 9.69 3.40 19.24
N ALA A 104 10.54 4.38 18.92
CA ALA A 104 10.58 5.01 17.59
C ALA A 104 10.84 3.97 16.48
N LYS A 105 11.78 3.03 16.71
CA LYS A 105 12.05 1.92 15.79
C LYS A 105 10.85 0.98 15.63
N LYS A 106 10.08 0.72 16.69
CA LYS A 106 8.86 -0.09 16.60
C LYS A 106 7.81 0.59 15.73
N GLU A 107 7.60 1.90 15.89
CA GLU A 107 6.65 2.67 15.08
C GLU A 107 7.07 2.75 13.61
N GLU A 108 8.36 3.00 13.32
CA GLU A 108 8.89 2.91 11.96
C GLU A 108 8.66 1.53 11.34
N ASN A 109 8.95 0.45 12.08
CA ASN A 109 8.75 -0.92 11.60
C ASN A 109 7.29 -1.22 11.31
N LYS A 110 6.35 -0.70 12.11
CA LYS A 110 4.90 -0.82 11.84
C LYS A 110 4.53 -0.13 10.54
N ALA A 111 5.00 1.11 10.33
CA ALA A 111 4.76 1.86 9.10
C ALA A 111 5.33 1.12 7.88
N LYS A 112 6.56 0.62 7.97
CA LYS A 112 7.22 -0.16 6.91
C LYS A 112 6.46 -1.46 6.59
N ALA A 113 6.05 -2.21 7.61
CA ALA A 113 5.28 -3.44 7.40
C ALA A 113 3.94 -3.14 6.70
N PHE A 114 3.30 -2.03 7.06
CA PHE A 114 2.06 -1.61 6.42
C PHE A 114 2.25 -1.16 4.98
N LEU A 115 3.33 -0.42 4.69
CA LEU A 115 3.72 -0.05 3.33
C LEU A 115 3.90 -1.29 2.46
N SER A 116 4.67 -2.27 2.91
CA SER A 116 4.86 -3.55 2.20
C SER A 116 3.56 -4.32 1.99
N LEU A 117 2.62 -4.26 2.93
CA LEU A 117 1.30 -4.85 2.75
C LEU A 117 0.55 -4.19 1.59
N ILE A 118 0.50 -2.85 1.55
CA ILE A 118 -0.18 -2.11 0.49
C ILE A 118 0.47 -2.33 -0.87
N GLU A 119 1.80 -2.32 -0.96
CA GLU A 119 2.53 -2.62 -2.20
C GLU A 119 2.17 -4.00 -2.76
N ASN A 120 2.10 -5.01 -1.89
CA ASN A 120 1.70 -6.36 -2.31
C ASN A 120 0.24 -6.39 -2.80
N LYS A 121 -0.65 -5.57 -2.22
CA LYS A 121 -2.04 -5.46 -2.68
C LYS A 121 -2.15 -4.76 -4.03
N ILE A 122 -1.40 -3.66 -4.24
CA ILE A 122 -1.29 -2.97 -5.53
C ILE A 122 -0.85 -3.95 -6.60
N LYS A 123 0.30 -4.63 -6.41
CA LYS A 123 0.83 -5.61 -7.38
C LYS A 123 -0.18 -6.72 -7.73
N ALA A 124 -0.92 -7.21 -6.73
CA ALA A 124 -1.94 -8.23 -6.97
C ALA A 124 -3.09 -7.68 -7.85
N ILE A 125 -3.54 -6.46 -7.60
CA ILE A 125 -4.63 -5.83 -8.37
C ILE A 125 -4.15 -5.43 -9.76
N GLU A 126 -2.93 -4.93 -9.90
CA GLU A 126 -2.33 -4.61 -11.22
C GLU A 126 -2.32 -5.85 -12.10
N LYS A 127 -1.87 -6.98 -11.56
CA LYS A 127 -1.88 -8.25 -12.29
C LYS A 127 -3.27 -8.59 -12.81
N ILE A 128 -4.29 -8.46 -11.96
CA ILE A 128 -5.68 -8.73 -12.32
C ILE A 128 -6.17 -7.74 -13.39
N HIS A 129 -5.88 -6.45 -13.21
CA HIS A 129 -6.26 -5.40 -14.14
C HIS A 129 -5.73 -5.71 -15.56
N TYR A 130 -4.44 -6.06 -15.66
CA TYR A 130 -3.83 -6.42 -16.94
C TYR A 130 -4.41 -7.69 -17.54
N MET A 131 -4.75 -8.69 -16.73
CA MET A 131 -5.42 -9.91 -17.20
C MET A 131 -6.80 -9.61 -17.78
N CYS A 132 -7.60 -8.78 -17.10
CA CYS A 132 -8.92 -8.35 -17.58
C CYS A 132 -8.80 -7.56 -18.89
N LYS A 133 -7.86 -6.62 -18.96
CA LYS A 133 -7.58 -5.82 -20.15
C LYS A 133 -7.18 -6.70 -21.34
N ALA A 134 -6.23 -7.61 -21.15
CA ALA A 134 -5.77 -8.50 -22.21
C ALA A 134 -6.87 -9.41 -22.76
N LYS A 135 -7.76 -9.90 -21.89
CA LYS A 135 -8.92 -10.70 -22.31
C LYS A 135 -9.89 -9.89 -23.16
N PHE A 136 -10.25 -8.69 -22.70
CA PHE A 136 -11.14 -7.79 -23.43
C PHE A 136 -10.57 -7.44 -24.82
N GLU A 137 -9.30 -7.05 -24.90
CA GLU A 137 -8.64 -6.71 -26.18
C GLU A 137 -8.57 -7.89 -27.16
N LYS A 138 -8.44 -9.13 -26.65
CA LYS A 138 -8.44 -10.33 -27.48
C LYS A 138 -9.83 -10.56 -28.10
N GLU A 139 -10.87 -10.45 -27.29
CA GLU A 139 -12.25 -10.66 -27.72
C GLU A 139 -12.71 -9.57 -28.71
N GLU A 140 -12.32 -8.30 -28.51
CA GLU A 140 -12.56 -7.22 -29.49
C GLU A 140 -11.91 -7.52 -30.85
N LYS A 141 -10.67 -8.02 -30.85
CA LYS A 141 -9.96 -8.39 -32.08
C LYS A 141 -10.63 -9.55 -32.81
N GLU A 142 -11.11 -10.56 -32.08
CA GLU A 142 -11.82 -11.71 -32.67
C GLU A 142 -13.19 -11.28 -33.23
N ALA A 143 -13.95 -10.46 -32.52
CA ALA A 143 -15.22 -9.92 -33.00
C ALA A 143 -15.04 -9.06 -34.26
N SER A 144 -14.01 -8.22 -34.29
CA SER A 144 -13.69 -7.37 -35.45
C SER A 144 -13.32 -8.19 -36.68
N ARG A 145 -12.61 -9.31 -36.51
CA ARG A 145 -12.26 -10.23 -37.61
C ARG A 145 -13.50 -10.93 -38.17
N ASN A 146 -14.39 -11.42 -37.30
CA ASN A 146 -15.58 -12.15 -37.73
C ASN A 146 -16.58 -11.27 -38.51
N ASN A 147 -16.64 -9.96 -38.21
CA ASN A 147 -17.49 -9.00 -38.94
C ASN A 147 -16.94 -8.57 -40.31
N MET A 148 -15.73 -8.99 -40.68
CA MET A 148 -15.10 -8.69 -41.99
C MET A 148 -15.16 -9.87 -42.97
N THR A 149 -15.72 -11.01 -42.58
CA THR A 149 -15.92 -12.24 -43.38
C THR A 149 -17.39 -12.45 -43.66
#